data_AF-A0A714KS13-F1
#
_entry.id   AF-A0A714KS13-F1
#
_cell.length_a   1.000
_cell.length_b   1.000
_cell.length_c   1.000
_cell.angle_alpha   90.00
_cell.angle_beta   90.00
_cell.angle_gamma   90.00
#
_symmetry.space_group_name_H-M   'P 1'
#
loop_
_entity.id
_entity.type
_entity.pdbx_description
1 polymer ?
#
loop_
_entity_poly.entity_id
_entity_poly.type
_entity_poly.pdbx_seq_one_letter_code
_entity_poly.pdbx_strand_id
1 'polypeptide(L)' 'ICTVSDHIRTHEQTTAAERQTTFNDMIKIALESVLLGDQE' A
#
# COMPACT_ATOMS: atom_id res chain seq x y z
N ILE A 1 2.40 -6.36 4.58
CA ILE A 1 2.22 -5.70 3.26
C ILE A 1 2.81 -4.30 3.39
N CYS A 2 3.56 -3.82 2.39
CA CYS A 2 4.20 -2.50 2.39
C CYS A 2 3.93 -1.79 1.05
N THR A 3 3.92 -0.46 1.05
CA THR A 3 3.94 0.37 -0.16
C THR A 3 5.29 1.05 -0.32
N VAL A 4 5.80 1.11 -1.56
CA VAL A 4 7.06 1.80 -1.84
C VAL A 4 6.78 3.30 -1.91
N SER A 5 7.36 4.07 -0.99
CA SER A 5 7.17 5.52 -0.91
C SER A 5 8.31 6.33 -1.55
N ASP A 6 9.48 5.71 -1.72
CA ASP A 6 10.70 6.36 -2.15
C ASP A 6 11.70 5.36 -2.71
N HIS A 7 12.69 5.88 -3.43
CA HIS A 7 13.78 5.10 -4.00
C HIS A 7 15.15 5.73 -3.67
N ILE A 8 15.90 5.10 -2.76
CA ILE A 8 17.13 5.66 -2.15
C ILE A 8 18.20 6.04 -3.18
N ARG A 9 18.39 5.26 -4.26
CA ARG A 9 19.46 5.54 -5.24
C ARG A 9 19.14 6.67 -6.22
N THR A 10 17.85 6.83 -6.55
CA THR A 10 17.39 7.86 -7.49
C THR A 10 16.86 9.09 -6.76
N HIS A 11 16.69 8.99 -5.44
CA HIS A 11 16.09 9.99 -4.55
C HIS A 11 14.64 10.36 -4.91
N GLU A 12 13.98 9.55 -5.73
CA GLU A 12 12.56 9.69 -6.05
C GLU A 12 11.71 9.46 -4.80
N GLN A 13 10.67 10.28 -4.62
CA GLN A 13 9.74 10.21 -3.51
C GLN A 13 8.33 10.49 -4.02
N THR A 14 7.38 9.72 -3.52
CA THR A 14 5.95 9.90 -3.80
C THR A 14 5.44 11.23 -3.25
N THR A 15 4.52 11.87 -3.98
CA THR A 15 3.77 13.02 -3.46
C THR A 15 2.82 12.59 -2.33
N ALA A 16 2.33 13.55 -1.54
CA ALA A 16 1.37 13.26 -0.48
C ALA A 16 0.08 12.59 -0.98
N ALA A 17 -0.43 13.03 -2.15
CA ALA A 17 -1.64 12.48 -2.75
C ALA A 17 -1.44 11.03 -3.25
N GLU A 18 -0.33 10.75 -3.93
CA GLU A 18 0.01 9.39 -4.38
C GLU A 18 0.25 8.45 -3.20
N ARG A 19 0.97 8.91 -2.17
CA ARG A 19 1.23 8.13 -0.97
C ARG A 19 -0.06 7.80 -0.21
N GLN A 20 -0.97 8.76 -0.10
CA GLN A 20 -2.27 8.51 0.54
C GLN A 20 -3.09 7.50 -0.26
N THR A 21 -3.13 7.64 -1.59
CA THR A 21 -3.90 6.74 -2.46
C THR A 21 -3.37 5.31 -2.38
N THR A 22 -2.06 5.14 -2.58
CA THR A 22 -1.41 3.81 -2.54
C THR A 22 -1.48 3.16 -1.17
N PHE A 23 -1.37 3.93 -0.08
CA PHE A 23 -1.55 3.42 1.28
C PHE A 23 -2.99 2.94 1.51
N ASN A 24 -4.00 3.71 1.07
CA ASN A 24 -5.39 3.30 1.19
C ASN A 24 -5.65 1.98 0.46
N ASP A 25 -5.07 1.80 -0.74
CA ASP A 25 -5.23 0.57 -1.51
C ASP A 25 -4.54 -0.62 -0.84
N MET A 26 -3.35 -0.41 -0.24
CA MET A 26 -2.68 -1.43 0.58
C MET A 26 -3.57 -1.90 1.73
N ILE A 27 -4.26 -0.98 2.41
CA ILE A 27 -5.16 -1.31 3.51
C ILE A 27 -6.39 -2.08 3.01
N LYS A 28 -6.98 -1.70 1.87
CA LYS A 28 -8.09 -2.46 1.28
C LYS A 28 -7.70 -3.92 1.01
N ILE A 29 -6.53 -4.14 0.40
CA ILE A 29 -6.01 -5.49 0.12
C ILE A 29 -5.81 -6.26 1.43
N ALA A 30 -5.25 -5.62 2.46
CA ALA A 30 -5.06 -6.27 3.76
C ALA A 30 -6.39 -6.71 4.38
N LEU A 31 -7.42 -5.85 4.34
CA LEU A 31 -8.74 -6.15 4.88
C LEU A 31 -9.45 -7.26 4.07
N GLU A 32 -9.41 -7.18 2.75
CA GLU A 32 -9.98 -8.20 1.86
C GLU A 32 -9.30 -9.56 2.07
N SER A 33 -7.99 -9.60 2.32
CA SER A 33 -7.27 -10.85 2.57
C SER A 33 -7.75 -11.58 3.83
N VAL A 34 -8.17 -10.85 4.87
CA VAL A 34 -8.74 -11.44 6.08
C VAL A 34 -10.12 -12.05 5.79
N LEU A 35 -10.97 -11.31 5.07
CA LEU A 35 -12.31 -11.79 4.71
C LEU A 35 -12.26 -13.05 3.83
N LEU A 36 -11.25 -13.15 2.95
CA LEU A 36 -11.02 -14.35 2.14
C LEU A 36 -10.53 -15.53 2.98
N GLY A 37 -9.65 -15.29 3.95
CA GLY A 37 -9.16 -16.33 4.86
C GLY A 37 -10.23 -16.89 5.80
N ASP A 38 -11.23 -16.08 6.18
CA ASP A 38 -12.36 -16.53 7.01
C ASP A 38 -13.35 -17.44 6.26
N GLN A 39 -13.24 -17.54 4.92
CA GLN A 39 -14.09 -18.39 4.07
C GLN A 39 -13.52 -19.81 3.85
N GLU A 40 -12.32 -20.10 4.34
CA GLU A 40 -11.67 -21.43 4.33
C GLU A 40 -11.92 -22.20 5.64
#